data_AF-A0A7H2BLX2-F1
#
_entry.id   AF-A0A7H2BLX2-F1
#
_cell.length_a   1.000
_cell.length_b   1.000
_cell.length_c   1.000
_cell.angle_alpha   90.00
_cell.angle_beta   90.00
_cell.angle_gamma   90.00
#
_symmetry.space_group_name_H-M   'P 1'
#
loop_
_entity.id
_entity.type
_entity.pdbx_description
1 polymer ?
#
loop_
_entity_poly.entity_id
_entity_poly.type
_entity_poly.pdbx_seq_one_letter_code
_entity_poly.pdbx_strand_id
1 'polypeptide(L)'
;MATSKKTHKDHLPADGENLVIETAAGDVSIPRFKPKAGLIRKNRHLSEMDLMFTMLEHFADDEALSVIDELGPEDLADFFKQWQELSGANLGE
;
A
#
# COMPACT_ATOMS: atom_id res chain seq x y z
N MET A 1 -26.33 -1.00 28.65
CA MET A 1 -25.18 -1.66 28.01
C MET A 1 -25.27 -1.42 26.51
N ALA A 2 -24.53 -0.46 25.98
CA ALA A 2 -24.55 -0.15 24.55
C ALA A 2 -23.48 -1.01 23.86
N THR A 3 -23.91 -1.98 23.07
CA THR A 3 -23.05 -2.76 22.18
C THR A 3 -22.50 -1.82 21.10
N SER A 4 -21.20 -1.54 21.18
CA SER A 4 -20.48 -0.75 20.19
C SER A 4 -20.53 -1.47 18.84
N LYS A 5 -21.12 -0.83 17.82
CA LYS A 5 -21.08 -1.29 16.43
C LYS A 5 -19.63 -1.19 15.95
N LYS A 6 -18.96 -2.34 15.80
CA LYS A 6 -17.69 -2.42 15.06
C LYS A 6 -17.94 -1.92 13.64
N THR A 7 -17.33 -0.80 13.30
CA THR A 7 -17.31 -0.28 11.94
C THR A 7 -16.24 -1.05 11.18
N HIS A 8 -16.47 -1.37 9.90
CA HIS A 8 -15.58 -2.12 8.99
C HIS A 8 -14.13 -1.58 8.86
N LYS A 9 -13.79 -0.49 9.57
CA LYS A 9 -12.48 0.18 9.56
C LYS A 9 -11.61 -0.14 10.78
N ASP A 10 -12.09 -0.98 11.71
CA ASP A 10 -11.36 -1.33 12.94
C ASP A 10 -10.10 -2.21 12.70
N HIS A 11 -9.85 -2.67 11.47
CA HIS A 11 -8.69 -3.49 11.10
C HIS A 11 -7.57 -2.69 10.43
N LEU A 12 -7.79 -1.40 10.14
CA LEU A 12 -6.80 -0.58 9.44
C LEU A 12 -5.90 0.13 10.47
N PRO A 13 -4.56 0.12 10.29
CA PRO A 13 -3.65 0.83 11.17
C PRO A 13 -4.00 2.32 11.30
N ALA A 14 -3.67 2.90 12.45
CA ALA A 14 -3.93 4.30 12.72
C ALA A 14 -3.15 5.21 11.73
N ASP A 15 -3.58 6.46 11.57
CA ASP A 15 -2.86 7.41 10.75
C ASP A 15 -1.44 7.64 11.31
N GLY A 16 -0.42 7.28 10.52
CA GLY A 16 1.00 7.36 10.92
C GLY A 16 1.65 6.01 11.28
N GLU A 17 0.87 4.93 11.33
CA GLU A 17 1.41 3.57 11.46
C GLU A 17 1.69 2.95 10.09
N ASN A 18 2.72 2.11 10.03
CA ASN A 18 3.03 1.34 8.82
C ASN A 18 1.97 0.25 8.62
N LEU A 19 1.61 0.04 7.35
CA LEU A 19 0.95 -1.18 6.90
C LEU A 19 1.99 -2.28 6.90
N VAL A 20 1.69 -3.39 7.57
CA VAL A 20 2.51 -4.61 7.52
C VAL A 20 1.79 -5.61 6.63
N ILE A 21 2.45 -6.03 5.56
CA ILE A 21 1.93 -7.01 4.60
C ILE A 21 2.84 -8.22 4.65
N GLU A 22 2.29 -9.37 5.05
CA GLU A 22 3.01 -10.64 5.06
C GLU A 22 3.15 -11.14 3.62
N THR A 23 4.37 -11.50 3.21
CA THR A 23 4.65 -12.04 1.88
C THR A 23 5.47 -13.33 1.98
N ALA A 24 5.64 -14.04 0.87
CA ALA A 24 6.47 -15.25 0.82
C ALA A 24 7.97 -14.97 1.10
N ALA A 25 8.45 -13.76 0.81
CA ALA A 25 9.84 -13.35 1.03
C ALA A 25 10.09 -12.72 2.42
N GLY A 26 9.02 -12.35 3.14
CA GLY A 26 9.10 -11.72 4.46
C GLY A 26 8.02 -10.66 4.67
N ASP A 27 8.02 -10.05 5.85
CA ASP A 27 7.07 -8.99 6.18
C ASP A 27 7.52 -7.66 5.56
N VAL A 28 6.60 -7.03 4.83
CA VAL A 28 6.83 -5.71 4.21
C VAL A 28 6.16 -4.64 5.06
N SER A 29 6.95 -3.75 5.65
CA SER A 29 6.48 -2.63 6.47
C SER A 29 6.55 -1.33 5.67
N ILE A 30 5.41 -0.81 5.22
CA ILE A 30 5.34 0.41 4.42
C ILE A 30 4.43 1.42 5.10
N PRO A 31 4.82 2.70 5.22
CA PRO A 31 3.93 3.74 5.71
C PRO A 31 2.58 3.72 5.00
N ARG A 32 1.49 3.96 5.74
CA ARG A 32 0.18 4.10 5.10
C ARG A 32 0.23 5.20 4.03
N PHE A 33 0.05 4.79 2.79
CA PHE A 33 0.13 5.66 1.62
C PHE A 33 -1.11 6.58 1.53
N LYS A 34 -0.90 7.89 1.66
CA LYS A 34 -1.89 8.93 1.35
C LYS A 34 -1.24 9.97 0.42
N PRO A 35 -1.30 9.78 -0.90
CA PRO A 35 -0.61 10.65 -1.84
C PRO A 35 -1.19 12.06 -1.78
N LYS A 36 -0.32 13.06 -1.77
CA LYS A 36 -0.75 14.45 -1.99
C LYS A 36 -1.20 14.61 -3.45
N ALA A 37 -2.23 15.41 -3.70
CA ALA A 37 -2.75 15.68 -5.05
C ALA A 37 -1.66 16.12 -6.05
N GLY A 38 -0.64 16.84 -5.57
CA GLY A 38 0.50 17.25 -6.40
C GLY A 38 1.35 16.08 -6.93
N LEU A 39 1.50 15.00 -6.15
CA LEU A 39 2.23 13.80 -6.55
C LEU A 39 1.44 13.05 -7.64
N ILE A 40 0.15 12.81 -7.41
CA ILE A 40 -0.75 12.20 -8.41
C ILE A 40 -0.77 13.01 -9.70
N ARG A 41 -1.00 14.34 -9.62
CA ARG A 41 -1.05 15.20 -10.80
C ARG A 41 0.24 15.15 -11.62
N LYS A 42 1.41 15.12 -10.97
CA LYS A 42 2.71 15.06 -11.66
C LYS A 42 2.86 13.74 -12.40
N ASN A 43 2.41 12.64 -11.81
CA ASN A 43 2.56 11.30 -12.35
C ASN A 43 1.36 10.78 -13.16
N ARG A 44 0.30 11.60 -13.36
CA ARG A 44 -0.94 11.25 -14.09
C ARG A 44 -0.77 10.75 -15.55
N HIS A 45 0.43 10.86 -16.09
CA HIS A 45 0.76 10.49 -17.46
C HIS A 45 1.35 9.07 -17.54
N LEU A 46 1.66 8.47 -16.40
CA LEU A 46 2.16 7.11 -16.28
C LEU A 46 1.03 6.10 -16.46
N SER A 47 1.38 4.87 -16.86
CA SER A 47 0.45 3.76 -16.75
C SER A 47 0.10 3.50 -15.28
N GLU A 48 -1.00 2.77 -15.03
CA GLU A 48 -1.39 2.42 -13.66
C GLU A 48 -0.28 1.64 -12.94
N MET A 49 0.37 0.70 -13.63
CA MET A 49 1.48 -0.09 -13.10
C MET A 49 2.70 0.79 -12.79
N ASP A 50 3.11 1.65 -13.72
CA ASP A 50 4.24 2.56 -13.50
C ASP A 50 3.96 3.55 -12.34
N LEU A 51 2.71 4.01 -12.22
CA LEU A 51 2.29 4.85 -11.10
C LEU A 51 2.40 4.11 -9.78
N MET A 52 1.97 2.84 -9.72
CA MET A 52 2.07 2.01 -8.52
C MET A 52 3.52 1.82 -8.06
N PHE A 53 4.43 1.48 -8.97
CA PHE A 53 5.87 1.41 -8.66
C PHE A 53 6.43 2.77 -8.23
N THR A 54 6.06 3.85 -8.94
CA THR A 54 6.49 5.21 -8.56
C THR A 54 6.02 5.59 -7.15
N MET A 55 4.81 5.18 -6.75
CA MET A 55 4.34 5.39 -5.38
C MET A 55 5.13 4.49 -4.42
N LEU A 56 5.34 3.23 -4.77
CA LEU A 56 6.03 2.27 -3.91
C LEU A 56 7.43 2.78 -3.55
N GLU A 57 8.23 3.15 -4.55
CA GLU A 57 9.57 3.71 -4.38
C GLU A 57 9.58 5.05 -3.60
N HIS A 58 8.48 5.79 -3.62
CA HIS A 58 8.38 7.06 -2.89
C HIS A 58 8.11 6.88 -1.40
N PHE A 59 7.43 5.80 -1.01
CA PHE A 59 6.95 5.59 0.36
C PHE A 59 7.65 4.44 1.09
N ALA A 60 8.09 3.41 0.38
CA ALA A 60 8.85 2.30 0.95
C ALA A 60 10.28 2.74 1.26
N ASP A 61 10.87 2.15 2.30
CA ASP A 61 12.30 2.24 2.56
C ASP A 61 13.05 1.11 1.83
N ASP A 62 14.38 1.18 1.88
CA ASP A 62 15.27 0.23 1.19
C ASP A 62 15.05 -1.22 1.68
N GLU A 63 14.69 -1.41 2.95
CA GLU A 63 14.42 -2.74 3.52
C GLU A 63 13.14 -3.33 2.92
N ALA A 64 12.04 -2.57 2.93
CA ALA A 64 10.79 -2.99 2.31
C ALA A 64 10.96 -3.28 0.81
N LEU A 65 11.69 -2.42 0.07
CA LEU A 65 11.97 -2.64 -1.35
C LEU A 65 12.78 -3.92 -1.58
N SER A 66 13.77 -4.21 -0.73
CA SER A 66 14.57 -5.43 -0.86
C SER A 66 13.75 -6.72 -0.71
N VAL A 67 12.71 -6.72 0.14
CA VAL A 67 11.79 -7.86 0.28
C VAL A 67 10.89 -7.99 -0.95
N ILE A 68 10.41 -6.85 -1.49
CA ILE A 68 9.53 -6.83 -2.66
C ILE A 68 10.27 -7.29 -3.92
N ASP A 69 11.54 -6.93 -4.08
CA ASP A 69 12.37 -7.31 -5.23
C ASP A 69 12.57 -8.84 -5.34
N GLU A 70 12.43 -9.57 -4.23
CA GLU A 70 12.53 -11.04 -4.19
C GLU A 70 11.19 -11.75 -4.48
N LEU A 71 10.10 -11.00 -4.66
CA LEU A 71 8.77 -11.59 -4.92
C LEU A 71 8.66 -12.15 -6.33
N GLY A 72 8.00 -13.31 -6.43
CA GLY A 72 7.56 -13.85 -7.71
C GLY A 72 6.43 -12.99 -8.32
N PRO A 73 6.15 -13.14 -9.64
CA PRO A 73 5.12 -12.33 -10.30
C PRO A 73 3.71 -12.44 -9.68
N GLU A 74 3.34 -13.62 -9.19
CA GLU A 74 2.04 -13.84 -8.54
C GLU A 74 2.00 -13.18 -7.16
N ASP A 75 3.03 -13.37 -6.34
CA ASP A 75 3.15 -12.75 -5.01
C ASP A 75 3.20 -11.23 -5.09
N LEU A 76 3.87 -10.69 -6.11
CA LEU A 76 3.94 -9.24 -6.37
C LEU A 76 2.57 -8.65 -6.73
N ALA A 77 1.78 -9.38 -7.52
CA ALA A 77 0.42 -8.97 -7.85
C ALA A 77 -0.50 -8.98 -6.61
N ASP A 78 -0.38 -10.01 -5.78
CA ASP A 78 -1.11 -10.12 -4.51
C ASP A 78 -0.70 -9.03 -3.52
N PHE A 79 0.60 -8.72 -3.44
CA PHE A 79 1.12 -7.60 -2.66
C PHE A 79 0.48 -6.28 -3.09
N PHE A 80 0.48 -5.95 -4.39
CA PHE A 80 -0.10 -4.69 -4.87
C PHE A 80 -1.59 -4.57 -4.55
N LYS A 81 -2.34 -5.66 -4.70
CA LYS A 81 -3.75 -5.71 -4.35
C LYS A 81 -3.96 -5.42 -2.85
N GLN A 82 -3.24 -6.12 -1.98
CA GLN A 82 -3.33 -5.91 -0.53
C GLN A 82 -2.93 -4.48 -0.13
N TRP A 83 -1.85 -3.96 -0.73
CA TRP A 83 -1.37 -2.61 -0.44
C TRP A 83 -2.38 -1.54 -0.86
N GLN A 84 -3.06 -1.72 -1.99
CA GLN A 84 -4.13 -0.83 -2.44
C GLN A 84 -5.35 -0.89 -1.51
N GLU A 85 -5.79 -2.09 -1.12
CA GLU A 85 -6.92 -2.29 -0.20
C GLU A 85 -6.66 -1.66 1.18
N LEU A 86 -5.46 -1.89 1.74
CA LEU A 86 -5.08 -1.41 3.08
C LEU A 86 -4.77 0.09 3.11
N SER A 87 -4.22 0.65 2.03
CA SER A 87 -4.00 2.10 1.93
C SER A 87 -5.31 2.88 1.86
N GLY A 88 -6.40 2.24 1.42
CA GLY A 88 -7.68 2.88 1.17
C GLY A 88 -7.64 3.80 -0.04
N ALA A 89 -6.62 3.69 -0.88
CA ALA A 89 -6.49 4.39 -2.14
C ALA A 89 -7.29 3.62 -3.21
N ASN A 90 -8.57 3.94 -3.36
CA ASN A 90 -9.27 3.54 -4.57
C ASN A 90 -8.79 4.47 -5.70
N LEU A 91 -7.82 4.02 -6.50
CA LEU A 91 -7.21 4.81 -7.59
C LEU A 91 -8.16 4.98 -8.80
N GLY A 92 -9.41 4.53 -8.72
CA GLY A 92 -10.33 4.55 -9.86
C GLY A 92 -11.81 4.27 -9.62
N GLU A 93 -12.40 4.73 -8.51
CA GLU A 93 -13.85 5.07 -8.47
C GLU A 93 -14.10 6.44 -7.84
#